data_AF-X0SAS6-F1
#
_entry.id   AF-X0SAS6-F1
#
_cell.length_a   1.000
_cell.length_b   1.000
_cell.length_c   1.000
_cell.angle_alpha   90.00
_cell.angle_beta   90.00
_cell.angle_gamma   90.00
#
_symmetry.space_group_name_H-M   'P 1'
#
loop_
_entity.id
_entity.type
_entity.pdbx_description
1 polymer ?
#
loop_
_entity_poly.entity_id
_entity_poly.type
_entity_poly.pdbx_seq_one_letter_code
_entity_poly.pdbx_strand_id
1 'polypeptide(L)' 'MKICLITGGMGFIGSNFIRYLLYLNQDFKVINVDKLTYAGNPE' A
#
# COMPACT_ATOMS: atom_id res chain seq x y z
N MET A 1 13.38 10.31 5.75
CA MET A 1 12.46 9.17 5.87
C MET A 1 11.08 9.61 6.29
N LYS A 2 10.08 9.45 5.42
CA LYS A 2 8.65 9.69 5.72
C LYS A 2 7.95 8.35 5.94
N ILE A 3 7.11 8.23 6.97
CA ILE A 3 6.32 7.01 7.20
C ILE A 3 4.93 7.22 6.63
N CYS A 4 4.48 6.30 5.77
CA CYS A 4 3.17 6.34 5.13
C CYS A 4 2.35 5.13 5.59
N LEU A 5 1.30 5.39 6.39
CA LEU A 5 0.32 4.39 6.81
C LEU A 5 -0.78 4.33 5.75
N ILE A 6 -0.94 3.18 5.10
CA ILE A 6 -1.94 2.96 4.07
C ILE A 6 -2.94 1.95 4.59
N THR A 7 -4.22 2.32 4.62
CA THR A 7 -5.32 1.41 4.96
C THR A 7 -5.96 0.87 3.68
N GLY A 8 -6.25 -0.43 3.61
CA GLY A 8 -6.88 -1.01 2.42
C GLY A 8 -5.91 -1.20 1.25
N GLY A 9 -4.60 -1.34 1.52
CA GLY A 9 -3.55 -1.42 0.51
C GLY A 9 -3.55 -2.71 -0.32
N MET A 10 -4.38 -3.70 0.02
CA MET A 10 -4.56 -4.92 -0.79
C MET A 10 -5.73 -4.80 -1.78
N GLY A 11 -6.46 -3.67 -1.78
CA GLY A 11 -7.47 -3.36 -2.78
C GLY A 11 -6.88 -2.87 -4.12
N PHE A 12 -7.76 -2.64 -5.11
CA PHE A 12 -7.35 -2.20 -6.45
C PHE A 12 -6.53 -0.91 -6.43
N ILE A 13 -7.05 0.16 -5.85
CA ILE A 13 -6.36 1.46 -5.79
C ILE A 13 -5.19 1.40 -4.80
N GLY A 14 -5.40 0.84 -3.62
CA GLY A 14 -4.40 0.79 -2.55
C GLY A 14 -3.12 0.09 -2.98
N SER A 15 -3.22 -1.06 -3.66
CA SER A 15 -2.06 -1.83 -4.11
C SER A 15 -1.27 -1.11 -5.21
N ASN A 16 -1.96 -0.45 -6.14
CA ASN A 16 -1.31 0.39 -7.14
C ASN A 16 -0.65 1.63 -6.53
N PHE A 17 -1.28 2.25 -5.54
CA PHE A 17 -0.71 3.40 -4.84
C PHE A 17 0.56 3.03 -4.07
N ILE A 18 0.59 1.88 -3.39
CA ILE A 18 1.81 1.36 -2.74
C ILE A 18 2.92 1.16 -3.78
N ARG A 19 2.62 0.49 -4.90
CA ARG A 19 3.59 0.28 -5.99
C ARG A 19 4.12 1.60 -6.54
N TYR A 20 3.24 2.59 -6.74
CA TYR A 20 3.60 3.93 -7.20
C TYR A 20 4.54 4.64 -6.21
N LEU A 21 4.24 4.62 -4.91
CA LEU A 21 5.10 5.24 -3.89
C LEU A 21 6.49 4.60 -3.84
N LEU A 22 6.57 3.27 -3.96
CA LEU A 22 7.84 2.56 -3.99
C LEU A 22 8.60 2.83 -5.30
N TYR A 23 7.90 2.99 -6.42
CA TYR A 23 8.48 3.31 -7.72
C TYR A 23 9.10 4.71 -7.76
N LEU A 24 8.50 5.70 -7.09
CA LEU A 24 9.04 7.07 -7.03
C LEU A 24 10.45 7.15 -6.42
N ASN A 25 10.94 6.06 -5.81
CA ASN A 25 12.27 5.95 -5.20
C ASN A 25 12.57 7.09 -4.21
N GLN A 26 11.51 7.57 -3.55
CA GLN A 26 11.60 8.50 -2.43
C GLN A 26 11.77 7.71 -1.14
N ASP A 27 12.38 8.33 -0.14
CA ASP A 27 12.65 7.74 1.17
C ASP A 27 11.35 7.60 2.01
N PHE A 28 10.49 6.68 1.59
CA PHE A 28 9.25 6.29 2.25
C PHE A 28 9.37 4.93 2.93
N LYS A 29 8.95 4.87 4.19
CA LYS A 29 8.60 3.62 4.87
C LYS A 29 7.09 3.42 4.75
N VAL A 30 6.67 2.40 4.00
CA VAL A 30 5.25 2.07 3.82
C VAL A 30 4.81 1.05 4.87
N ILE A 31 3.69 1.32 5.54
CA ILE A 31 3.02 0.38 6.45
C ILE A 31 1.60 0.19 5.91
N ASN A 32 1.31 -0.99 5.37
CA ASN A 32 -0.03 -1.34 4.91
C ASN A 32 -0.82 -2.03 6.03
N VAL A 33 -2.03 -1.55 6.33
CA VAL A 33 -3.01 -2.19 7.21
C VAL A 33 -4.23 -2.55 6.39
N ASP A 34 -4.44 -3.83 6.19
CA ASP A 34 -5.58 -4.33 5.43
C ASP A 34 -6.31 -5.42 6.22
N LYS A 35 -7.63 -5.45 6.10
CA LYS A 35 -8.50 -6.45 6.73
C LYS A 35 -8.60 -7.73 5.88
N LEU A 36 -8.10 -7.72 4.64
CA LEU A 36 -8.18 -8.84 3.69
C LEU A 36 -9.62 -9.32 3.51
N THR A 37 -10.53 -8.37 3.28
CA THR A 37 -11.93 -8.69 2.93
C THR A 37 -12.04 -9.15 1.48
N TYR A 38 -13.26 -9.36 0.97
CA TYR A 38 -13.50 -9.81 -0.41
C TYR A 38 -12.81 -8.98 -1.51
N ALA A 39 -12.50 -7.71 -1.22
CA ALA A 39 -11.86 -6.80 -2.17
C ALA A 39 -10.32 -6.84 -2.13
N GLY A 40 -9.73 -7.63 -1.22
CA GLY A 40 -8.27 -7.76 -1.08
C GLY A 40 -7.72 -8.92 -1.91
N ASN A 41 -6.51 -8.75 -2.49
CA ASN A 41 -5.79 -9.82 -3.19
C ASN A 41 -4.40 -10.06 -2.57
N PRO A 42 -4.26 -10.96 -1.58
CA PRO A 42 -3.00 -11.24 -0.87
C PRO A 42 -1.95 -12.00 -1.70
N GLU A 43 -2.35 -12.58 -2.83
CA GLU A 43 -1.46 -13.28 -3.77
C GLU A 43 -0.70 -12.34 -4.71
#